data_AF-A0A0R3WU01-F1
#
_entry.id   AF-A0A0R3WU01-F1
#
_cell.length_a   1.000
_cell.length_b   1.000
_cell.length_c   1.000
_cell.angle_alpha   90.00
_cell.angle_beta   90.00
_cell.angle_gamma   90.00
#
_symmetry.space_group_name_H-M   'P 1'
#
loop_
_entity.id
_entity.type
_entity.pdbx_description
1 polymer ?
#
loop_
_entity_poly.entity_id
_entity_poly.type
_entity_poly.pdbx_seq_one_letter_code
_entity_poly.pdbx_strand_id
1 'polypeptide(L)'
;MQRVKEEARVRRVCWWIVGGASVVSRLLSSWAAGRPRVSSTLLTAVTLMLSGVAVCVMPYLSSLIGQIVLMVIYGLAVSPFFSLTSIIICDILGLEALTNAYGIVTMVRGVASTIGSPVAGRLRH
;
A
#
# COMPACT_ATOMS: atom_id res chain seq x y z
N MET A 1 -18.85 13.61 26.17
CA MET A 1 -19.52 12.41 25.60
C MET A 1 -19.96 12.58 24.13
N GLN A 2 -20.40 13.76 23.67
CA GLN A 2 -20.78 13.99 22.26
C GLN A 2 -19.60 13.90 21.26
N ARG A 3 -18.39 14.40 21.60
CA ARG A 3 -17.20 14.29 20.72
C ARG A 3 -16.78 12.84 20.41
N VAL A 4 -16.96 11.91 21.35
CA VAL A 4 -16.63 10.48 21.14
C VAL A 4 -17.61 9.79 20.17
N LYS A 5 -18.90 10.20 20.19
CA LYS A 5 -19.90 9.70 19.23
C LYS A 5 -19.64 10.21 17.81
N GLU A 6 -19.15 11.44 17.68
CA GLU A 6 -18.83 12.06 16.40
C GLU A 6 -17.58 11.43 15.76
N GLU A 7 -16.50 11.24 16.54
CA GLU A 7 -15.29 10.50 16.14
C GLU A 7 -15.61 9.07 15.66
N ALA A 8 -16.53 8.37 16.34
CA ALA A 8 -16.95 7.02 15.96
C ALA A 8 -17.83 6.99 14.69
N ARG A 9 -18.62 8.05 14.45
CA ARG A 9 -19.41 8.19 13.21
C ARG A 9 -18.52 8.54 12.02
N VAL A 10 -17.57 9.46 12.20
CA VAL A 10 -16.58 9.84 11.19
C VAL A 10 -15.71 8.65 10.82
N ARG A 11 -15.20 7.89 11.81
CA ARG A 11 -14.44 6.66 11.57
C ARG A 11 -15.21 5.67 10.70
N ARG A 12 -16.49 5.42 10.97
CA ARG A 12 -17.31 4.51 10.15
C ARG A 12 -17.43 4.96 8.71
N VAL A 13 -17.69 6.23 8.46
CA VAL A 13 -17.81 6.77 7.10
C VAL A 13 -16.46 6.73 6.35
N CYS A 14 -15.35 6.98 7.07
CA CYS A 14 -14.00 6.86 6.50
C CYS A 14 -13.70 5.45 5.97
N TRP A 15 -14.11 4.38 6.67
CA TRP A 15 -13.87 3.01 6.19
C TRP A 15 -14.54 2.73 4.83
N TRP A 16 -15.73 3.28 4.59
CA TRP A 16 -16.42 3.15 3.29
C TRP A 16 -15.74 3.95 2.18
N ILE A 17 -15.31 5.18 2.49
CA ILE A 17 -14.60 6.04 1.53
C ILE A 17 -13.26 5.42 1.14
N VAL A 18 -12.51 4.90 2.11
CA VAL A 18 -11.24 4.20 1.88
C VAL A 18 -11.46 2.92 1.07
N GLY A 19 -12.51 2.15 1.38
CA GLY A 19 -12.89 0.96 0.62
C GLY A 19 -13.21 1.27 -0.84
N GLY A 20 -14.05 2.28 -1.09
CA GLY A 20 -14.41 2.73 -2.44
C GLY A 20 -13.21 3.24 -3.23
N ALA A 21 -12.38 4.08 -2.61
CA ALA A 21 -11.16 4.59 -3.24
C ALA A 21 -10.20 3.45 -3.60
N SER A 22 -10.10 2.42 -2.74
CA SER A 22 -9.25 1.24 -2.96
C SER A 22 -9.69 0.39 -4.16
N VAL A 23 -10.99 0.33 -4.45
CA VAL A 23 -11.51 -0.37 -5.64
C VAL A 23 -11.17 0.42 -6.91
N VAL A 24 -11.32 1.74 -6.85
CA VAL A 24 -11.00 2.65 -7.96
C VAL A 24 -9.50 2.58 -8.31
N SER A 25 -8.60 2.52 -7.33
CA SER A 25 -7.16 2.29 -7.57
C SER A 25 -6.87 1.02 -8.32
N ARG A 26 -7.52 -0.08 -7.92
CA ARG A 26 -7.28 -1.39 -8.50
C ARG A 26 -7.74 -1.41 -9.95
N LEU A 27 -8.86 -0.77 -10.27
CA LEU A 27 -9.34 -0.62 -11.64
C LEU A 27 -8.39 0.23 -12.51
N LEU A 28 -7.95 1.38 -12.00
CA LEU A 28 -6.97 2.24 -12.68
C LEU A 28 -5.63 1.50 -12.94
N SER A 29 -5.14 0.77 -11.95
CA SER A 29 -3.93 -0.05 -12.09
C SER A 29 -4.11 -1.21 -13.05
N SER A 30 -5.29 -1.85 -13.06
CA SER A 30 -5.60 -2.95 -13.96
C SER A 30 -5.71 -2.48 -15.41
N TRP A 31 -6.18 -1.25 -15.64
CA TRP A 31 -6.18 -0.63 -16.95
C TRP A 31 -4.78 -0.21 -17.41
N ALA A 32 -3.97 0.35 -16.51
CA ALA A 32 -2.59 0.75 -16.80
C ALA A 32 -1.68 -0.44 -17.19
N ALA A 33 -1.90 -1.62 -16.61
CA ALA A 33 -1.17 -2.84 -16.93
C ALA A 33 -1.46 -3.39 -18.34
N GLY A 34 -2.52 -2.93 -19.01
CA GLY A 34 -2.88 -3.34 -20.37
C GLY A 34 -2.09 -2.65 -21.49
N ARG A 35 -1.16 -1.73 -21.17
CA ARG A 35 -0.35 -1.00 -22.18
C ARG A 35 0.98 -1.73 -22.43
N PRO A 36 1.19 -2.36 -23.61
CA PRO A 36 2.38 -3.18 -23.93
C PRO A 36 3.68 -2.38 -24.18
N ARG A 37 3.69 -1.06 -23.95
CA ARG A 37 4.85 -0.18 -24.21
C ARG A 37 5.63 0.22 -22.95
N VAL A 38 5.25 -0.28 -21.77
CA VAL A 38 5.93 0.07 -20.52
C VAL A 38 6.68 -1.15 -20.01
N SER A 39 8.00 -1.06 -19.93
CA SER A 39 8.82 -2.11 -19.32
C SER A 39 8.42 -2.27 -17.85
N SER A 40 8.03 -3.49 -17.48
CA SER A 40 7.53 -3.85 -16.13
C SER A 40 8.47 -3.36 -15.02
N THR A 41 9.78 -3.38 -15.27
CA THR A 41 10.85 -2.89 -14.39
C THR A 41 10.79 -1.37 -14.15
N LEU A 42 10.48 -0.59 -15.18
CA LEU A 42 10.45 0.88 -15.10
C LEU A 42 9.15 1.34 -14.44
N LEU A 43 8.04 0.67 -14.73
CA LEU A 43 6.76 0.93 -14.09
C LEU A 43 6.80 0.66 -12.58
N THR A 44 7.41 -0.45 -12.18
CA THR A 44 7.62 -0.79 -10.75
C THR A 44 8.57 0.18 -10.06
N ALA A 45 9.70 0.54 -10.67
CA ALA A 45 10.64 1.50 -10.09
C ALA A 45 9.99 2.88 -9.84
N VAL A 46 9.21 3.39 -10.78
CA VAL A 46 8.50 4.67 -10.64
C VAL A 46 7.41 4.60 -9.57
N THR A 47 6.66 3.51 -9.47
CA THR A 47 5.66 3.36 -8.39
C THR A 47 6.31 3.20 -7.02
N LEU A 48 7.45 2.52 -6.93
CA LEU A 48 8.20 2.37 -5.68
C LEU A 48 8.78 3.72 -5.22
N MET A 49 9.33 4.50 -6.15
CA MET A 49 9.78 5.88 -5.89
C MET A 49 8.62 6.76 -5.41
N LEU A 50 7.47 6.74 -6.11
CA LEU A 50 6.32 7.55 -5.76
C LEU A 50 5.74 7.19 -4.37
N SER A 51 5.66 5.89 -4.08
CA SER A 51 5.17 5.39 -2.79
C SER A 51 6.16 5.67 -1.65
N GLY A 52 7.47 5.54 -1.88
CA GLY A 52 8.51 5.91 -0.90
C GLY A 52 8.47 7.39 -0.53
N VAL A 53 8.38 8.27 -1.53
CA VAL A 53 8.26 9.73 -1.31
C VAL A 53 6.98 10.05 -0.54
N ALA A 54 5.85 9.40 -0.87
CA ALA A 54 4.60 9.60 -0.14
C ALA A 54 4.70 9.19 1.35
N VAL A 55 5.42 8.11 1.67
CA VAL A 55 5.64 7.66 3.07
C VAL A 55 6.55 8.63 3.83
N CYS A 56 7.58 9.18 3.19
CA CYS A 56 8.45 10.19 3.81
C CYS A 56 7.71 11.48 4.18
N VAL A 57 6.65 11.83 3.43
CA VAL A 57 5.80 12.99 3.70
C VAL A 57 4.72 12.69 4.76
N MET A 58 4.38 11.42 4.97
CA MET A 58 3.37 10.98 5.93
C MET A 58 3.59 11.42 7.40
N PRO A 59 4.80 11.38 7.98
CA PRO A 59 5.03 11.82 9.36
C PRO A 59 4.92 13.34 9.56
N TYR A 60 4.96 14.14 8.50
CA TYR A 60 4.86 15.61 8.59
C TYR A 60 3.42 16.12 8.68
N LEU A 61 2.41 15.28 8.43
CA LEU A 61 0.99 15.65 8.53
C LEU A 61 0.37 15.13 9.84
N SER A 62 0.17 16.04 10.80
CA SER A 62 -0.48 15.76 12.09
C SER A 62 -2.02 15.68 12.03
N SER A 63 -2.63 15.86 10.84
CA SER A 63 -4.08 15.87 10.65
C SER A 63 -4.61 14.48 10.32
N LEU A 64 -5.59 14.01 11.10
CA LEU A 64 -6.27 12.71 10.95
C LEU A 64 -6.84 12.50 9.53
N ILE A 65 -7.46 13.55 8.97
CA ILE A 65 -8.03 13.52 7.61
C ILE A 65 -6.90 13.46 6.56
N GLY A 66 -5.82 14.21 6.78
CA GLY A 66 -4.66 14.21 5.88
C GLY A 66 -3.94 12.86 5.83
N GLN A 67 -3.84 12.18 6.97
CA GLN A 67 -3.26 10.82 7.05
C GLN A 67 -4.11 9.79 6.28
N ILE A 68 -5.44 9.89 6.35
CA ILE A 68 -6.34 8.99 5.61
C ILE A 68 -6.19 9.19 4.10
N VAL A 69 -6.15 10.44 3.63
CA VAL A 69 -5.98 10.75 2.20
C VAL A 69 -4.61 10.28 1.69
N LEU A 70 -3.54 10.49 2.46
CA LEU A 70 -2.22 10.00 2.11
C LEU A 70 -2.13 8.47 2.07
N MET A 71 -2.81 7.76 3.00
CA MET A 71 -2.90 6.30 2.96
C MET A 71 -3.63 5.79 1.72
N VAL A 72 -4.69 6.50 1.29
CA VAL A 72 -5.39 6.18 0.05
C VAL A 72 -4.44 6.35 -1.14
N ILE A 73 -3.76 7.49 -1.26
CA ILE A 73 -2.81 7.79 -2.35
C ILE A 73 -1.64 6.79 -2.39
N TYR A 74 -1.07 6.49 -1.22
CA TYR A 74 -0.05 5.46 -1.05
C TYR A 74 -0.58 4.08 -1.47
N GLY A 75 -1.81 3.73 -1.08
CA GLY A 75 -2.51 2.52 -1.50
C GLY A 75 -2.71 2.46 -3.03
N LEU A 76 -2.97 3.60 -3.68
CA LEU A 76 -3.04 3.67 -5.14
C LEU A 76 -1.67 3.34 -5.77
N ALA A 77 -0.60 3.89 -5.21
CA ALA A 77 0.76 3.73 -5.74
C ALA A 77 1.33 2.32 -5.51
N VAL A 78 0.96 1.65 -4.41
CA VAL A 78 1.49 0.31 -4.08
C VAL A 78 0.70 -0.84 -4.74
N SER A 79 -0.52 -0.58 -5.22
CA SER A 79 -1.38 -1.60 -5.86
C SER A 79 -0.76 -2.24 -7.13
N PRO A 80 -0.18 -1.47 -8.08
CA PRO A 80 0.49 -2.05 -9.25
C PRO A 80 1.71 -2.87 -8.86
N PHE A 81 2.46 -2.44 -7.84
CA PHE A 81 3.69 -3.11 -7.41
C PHE A 81 3.47 -4.58 -7.02
N PHE A 82 2.41 -4.88 -6.28
CA PHE A 82 2.07 -6.26 -5.92
C PHE A 82 1.75 -7.14 -7.14
N SER A 83 1.07 -6.57 -8.14
CA SER A 83 0.72 -7.29 -9.38
C SER A 83 1.96 -7.54 -10.25
N LEU A 84 2.83 -6.53 -10.40
CA LEU A 84 4.03 -6.64 -11.24
C LEU A 84 5.15 -7.48 -10.61
N THR A 85 5.20 -7.57 -9.27
CA THR A 85 6.18 -8.41 -8.57
C THR A 85 6.08 -9.87 -9.01
N SER A 86 4.86 -10.40 -9.18
CA SER A 86 4.65 -11.78 -9.67
C SER A 86 5.13 -11.96 -11.12
N ILE A 87 4.88 -10.97 -11.97
CA ILE A 87 5.19 -11.01 -13.41
C ILE A 87 6.71 -10.93 -13.65
N ILE A 88 7.41 -10.02 -12.97
CA ILE A 88 8.87 -9.84 -13.10
C ILE A 88 9.62 -11.05 -12.55
N ILE A 89 9.16 -11.65 -11.44
CA ILE A 89 9.82 -12.83 -10.88
C ILE A 89 9.61 -14.05 -11.79
N CYS A 90 8.46 -14.20 -12.45
CA CYS A 90 8.26 -15.20 -13.50
C CYS A 90 9.25 -15.06 -14.67
N ASP A 91 9.65 -13.83 -15.00
CA ASP A 91 10.54 -13.53 -16.13
C ASP A 91 12.03 -13.75 -15.78
N ILE A 92 12.43 -13.61 -14.51
CA ILE A 92 13.84 -13.63 -14.08
C ILE A 92 14.27 -14.95 -13.41
N LEU A 93 13.38 -15.63 -12.66
CA LEU A 93 13.76 -16.79 -11.84
C LEU A 93 13.40 -18.16 -12.46
N GLY A 94 12.57 -18.20 -13.51
CA GLY A 94 11.93 -19.44 -13.95
C GLY A 94 10.87 -19.93 -12.94
N LEU A 95 9.81 -20.58 -13.42
CA LEU A 95 8.57 -20.86 -12.67
C LEU A 95 8.73 -21.56 -11.30
N GLU A 96 9.89 -22.14 -10.97
CA GLU A 96 10.06 -23.00 -9.81
C GLU A 96 10.46 -22.27 -8.52
N ALA A 97 11.16 -21.13 -8.61
CA ALA A 97 11.65 -20.41 -7.42
C ALA A 97 10.72 -19.24 -6.97
N LEU A 98 9.68 -18.94 -7.74
CA LEU A 98 8.73 -17.84 -7.51
C LEU A 98 8.03 -17.92 -6.14
N THR A 99 7.47 -19.09 -5.83
CA THR A 99 6.72 -19.31 -4.58
C THR A 99 7.62 -19.17 -3.36
N ASN A 100 8.87 -19.63 -3.46
CA ASN A 100 9.83 -19.55 -2.35
C ASN A 100 10.23 -18.09 -2.09
N ALA A 101 10.55 -17.32 -3.14
CA ALA A 101 10.90 -15.91 -3.01
C ALA A 101 9.73 -15.06 -2.47
N TYR A 102 8.52 -15.24 -3.03
CA TYR A 102 7.34 -14.51 -2.58
C TYR A 102 6.90 -14.91 -1.16
N GLY A 103 7.09 -16.19 -0.80
CA GLY A 103 6.88 -16.70 0.56
C GLY A 103 7.78 -16.01 1.57
N ILE A 104 9.09 -15.89 1.28
CA ILE A 104 10.05 -15.19 2.15
C ILE A 104 9.67 -13.70 2.30
N VAL A 105 9.35 -13.00 1.21
CA VAL A 105 8.92 -11.59 1.26
C VAL A 105 7.66 -11.41 2.11
N THR A 106 6.69 -12.32 1.98
CA THR A 106 5.45 -12.28 2.75
C THR A 106 5.70 -12.57 4.23
N MET A 107 6.59 -13.51 4.55
CA MET A 107 7.01 -13.77 5.93
C MET A 107 7.66 -12.54 6.56
N VAL A 108 8.55 -11.85 5.84
CA VAL A 108 9.19 -10.61 6.32
C VAL A 108 8.13 -9.55 6.64
N ARG A 109 7.12 -9.36 5.77
CA ARG A 109 6.02 -8.43 6.07
C ARG A 109 5.19 -8.85 7.27
N GLY A 110 4.93 -10.14 7.44
CA GLY A 110 4.21 -10.70 8.59
C GLY A 110 4.95 -10.41 9.91
N VAL A 111 6.25 -10.71 9.96
CA VAL A 111 7.11 -10.42 11.11
C VAL A 111 7.19 -8.91 11.36
N ALA A 112 7.36 -8.11 10.32
CA ALA A 112 7.37 -6.64 10.43
C ALA A 112 6.05 -6.10 11.01
N SER A 113 4.88 -6.67 10.64
CA SER A 113 3.60 -6.24 11.21
C SER A 113 3.43 -6.60 12.69
N THR A 114 4.00 -7.73 13.09
CA THR A 114 3.99 -8.23 14.47
C THR A 114 4.91 -7.40 15.36
N ILE A 115 6.02 -6.89 14.83
CA ILE A 115 6.94 -5.98 15.55
C ILE A 115 6.44 -4.53 15.48
N GLY A 116 5.83 -4.11 14.36
CA GLY A 116 5.32 -2.76 14.16
C GLY A 116 4.19 -2.40 15.13
N SER A 117 3.28 -3.34 15.40
CA SER A 117 2.15 -3.14 16.35
C SER A 117 2.61 -2.77 17.78
N PRO A 118 3.55 -3.50 18.42
CA PRO A 118 4.06 -3.13 19.74
C PRO A 118 5.02 -1.92 19.73
N VAL A 119 5.77 -1.69 18.66
CA VAL A 119 6.64 -0.50 18.53
C VAL A 119 5.80 0.78 18.42
N ALA A 120 4.72 0.76 17.63
CA ALA A 120 3.78 1.87 17.53
C ALA A 120 3.04 2.17 18.85
N GLY A 121 2.81 1.13 19.67
CA GLY A 121 2.23 1.28 21.01
C GLY A 121 3.20 1.92 22.02
N ARG A 122 4.51 1.67 21.91
CA ARG A 122 5.53 2.23 22.81
C ARG A 122 5.93 3.68 22.48
N LEU A 123 5.79 4.11 21.23
CA LEU A 123 6.09 5.47 20.77
C LEU A 123 5.03 6.52 21.17
N ARG A 124 3.86 6.10 21.67
CA ARG A 124 2.73 6.97 22.02
C ARG A 124 2.52 7.14 23.53
N HIS A 125 3.55 6.88 24.33
CA HIS A 125 3.53 7.04 25.79
C HIS A 125 4.53 8.09 26.26
#